data_AF-A0A833JED2-F1
#
_entry.id   AF-A0A833JED2-F1
#
_cell.length_a   1.000
_cell.length_b   1.000
_cell.length_c   1.000
_cell.angle_alpha   90.00
_cell.angle_beta   90.00
_cell.angle_gamma   90.00
#
_symmetry.space_group_name_H-M   'P 1'
#
loop_
_entity.id
_entity.type
_entity.pdbx_description
1 polymer ?
#
loop_
_entity_poly.entity_id
_entity_poly.type
_entity_poly.pdbx_seq_one_letter_code
_entity_poly.pdbx_strand_id
1 'polypeptide(L)'
;MVWTNNMMFIRKKILYSFMLVSLILFIAYVINGKYFLRQYILSCNIGEKKIYDISYFSSGSSDLSLLQASKQKFKIEFKGKVKETCIENNNSNLIIQYDFKEAQAFVKNQEVSLSLNESHINTNLVLVTVSNIGLINEIHFSKYIDPTLSNIYRDYIANSFVDFTNKKDNENNWENEIENFSGKNFFHYAIQNARVTRSFIDRHTLENSYLYEETKNIEKKYSKDSLTLYTLASNNIPFSINMKRNTLIFLNNKQIGFEESSFTKKLQQTKSKDLASVKNNADILKSNEFYKTDLLARDIDDRLKEKMLLENFKYTNFSDFISNSNLEKKDNYTEYFLQLKSLFVLEPKSARDTVGFLIKINKMSDEFSLVLSALVSAGTIESQQALIETFYSLSDKKAKMVLIANLATCEKPALETESFTRSLWSENDIDLKSTAILALGNIGKNLHENDSQRKNKILTDIVNELQNTNDAHGQGVALLALGNLSDERALDNINAKLSSPKEDIRKAAAFSLRFINRSEPDNYLKNILQNDSSDTVKLAALEALSFRVQRADIVDLQKQILRNNSSEKIRMQTLKNLAQAGQKDEIRYAMQNDLSKSVRTYAENLLTRFDMNL
;
A
#
# COMPACT_ATOMS: atom_id res chain seq x y z
N MET A 1 -40.54 -1.43 91.56
CA MET A 1 -39.29 -1.86 90.89
C MET A 1 -39.49 -2.74 89.65
N VAL A 2 -40.73 -2.94 89.13
CA VAL A 2 -40.99 -3.83 87.98
C VAL A 2 -41.28 -3.08 86.66
N TRP A 3 -41.63 -1.79 86.73
CA TRP A 3 -41.99 -1.00 85.53
C TRP A 3 -40.81 -0.34 84.81
N THR A 4 -39.70 -0.05 85.49
CA THR A 4 -38.52 0.60 84.88
C THR A 4 -37.65 -0.37 84.09
N ASN A 5 -37.64 -1.66 84.43
CA ASN A 5 -36.85 -2.67 83.73
C ASN A 5 -37.46 -3.08 82.37
N ASN A 6 -38.78 -3.07 82.22
CA ASN A 6 -39.42 -3.45 80.95
C ASN A 6 -39.25 -2.40 79.84
N MET A 7 -39.25 -1.11 80.17
CA MET A 7 -39.02 -0.04 79.17
C MET A 7 -37.57 -0.03 78.64
N MET A 8 -36.59 -0.37 79.48
CA MET A 8 -35.19 -0.46 79.07
C MET A 8 -34.95 -1.68 78.15
N PHE A 9 -35.67 -2.78 78.39
CA PHE A 9 -35.59 -3.99 77.57
C PHE A 9 -36.23 -3.80 76.18
N ILE A 10 -37.37 -3.10 76.11
CA ILE A 10 -38.04 -2.78 74.85
C ILE A 10 -37.21 -1.80 74.02
N ARG A 11 -36.61 -0.77 74.64
CA ARG A 11 -35.70 0.16 73.94
C ARG A 11 -34.46 -0.54 73.39
N LYS A 12 -33.86 -1.48 74.14
CA LYS A 12 -32.74 -2.28 73.63
C LYS A 12 -33.16 -3.17 72.45
N LYS A 13 -34.31 -3.86 72.51
CA LYS A 13 -34.79 -4.68 71.38
C LYS A 13 -35.08 -3.86 70.12
N ILE A 14 -35.65 -2.66 70.25
CA ILE A 14 -35.91 -1.78 69.10
C ILE A 14 -34.60 -1.25 68.51
N LEU A 15 -33.62 -0.88 69.36
CA LEU A 15 -32.30 -0.43 68.88
C LEU A 15 -31.53 -1.55 68.18
N TYR A 16 -31.57 -2.78 68.74
CA TYR A 16 -30.97 -3.95 68.11
C TYR A 16 -31.67 -4.33 66.81
N SER A 17 -32.99 -4.23 66.73
CA SER A 17 -33.74 -4.50 65.48
C SER A 17 -33.43 -3.45 64.41
N PHE A 18 -33.31 -2.18 64.77
CA PHE A 18 -32.89 -1.13 63.83
C PHE A 18 -31.44 -1.31 63.37
N MET A 19 -30.51 -1.62 64.28
CA MET A 19 -29.13 -1.93 63.92
C MET A 19 -29.04 -3.19 63.05
N LEU A 20 -29.85 -4.21 63.31
CA LEU A 20 -29.87 -5.43 62.49
C LEU A 20 -30.44 -5.15 61.10
N VAL A 21 -31.51 -4.35 60.97
CA VAL A 21 -32.08 -3.96 59.67
C VAL A 21 -31.13 -3.04 58.90
N SER A 22 -30.48 -2.09 59.56
CA SER A 22 -29.45 -1.25 58.92
C SER A 22 -28.22 -2.05 58.53
N LEU A 23 -27.81 -3.04 59.32
CA LEU A 23 -26.71 -3.94 58.99
C LEU A 23 -27.10 -4.89 57.84
N ILE A 24 -28.34 -5.38 57.79
CA ILE A 24 -28.85 -6.19 56.68
C ILE A 24 -29.01 -5.36 55.41
N LEU A 25 -29.44 -4.10 55.49
CA LEU A 25 -29.49 -3.17 54.35
C LEU A 25 -28.08 -2.77 53.89
N PHE A 26 -27.13 -2.58 54.81
CA PHE A 26 -25.74 -2.30 54.49
C PHE A 26 -25.05 -3.53 53.91
N ILE A 27 -25.30 -4.72 54.45
CA ILE A 27 -24.84 -5.99 53.88
C ILE A 27 -25.52 -6.25 52.54
N ALA A 28 -26.80 -5.96 52.35
CA ALA A 28 -27.45 -6.06 51.04
C ALA A 28 -26.91 -5.04 50.04
N TYR A 29 -26.57 -3.82 50.49
CA TYR A 29 -25.91 -2.79 49.69
C TYR A 29 -24.45 -3.14 49.37
N VAL A 30 -23.73 -3.82 50.27
CA VAL A 30 -22.33 -4.26 50.07
C VAL A 30 -22.26 -5.59 49.32
N ILE A 31 -23.26 -6.48 49.46
CA ILE A 31 -23.40 -7.74 48.72
C ILE A 31 -23.95 -7.47 47.31
N ASN A 32 -24.92 -6.58 47.12
CA ASN A 32 -25.33 -6.11 45.78
C ASN A 32 -24.34 -5.08 45.20
N GLY A 33 -23.55 -4.42 46.04
CA GLY A 33 -22.48 -3.49 45.66
C GLY A 33 -21.13 -4.18 45.42
N LYS A 34 -21.05 -5.51 45.57
CA LYS A 34 -19.95 -6.30 45.00
C LYS A 34 -20.08 -6.22 43.48
N TYR A 35 -19.29 -5.31 42.90
CA TYR A 35 -18.77 -5.42 41.55
C TYR A 35 -19.78 -5.96 40.53
N PHE A 36 -20.79 -5.17 40.16
CA PHE A 36 -21.18 -5.19 38.76
C PHE A 36 -20.00 -4.60 37.99
N LEU A 37 -18.98 -5.42 37.76
CA LEU A 37 -18.00 -5.20 36.71
C LEU A 37 -18.85 -5.04 35.45
N ARG A 38 -19.03 -3.79 35.01
CA ARG A 38 -19.68 -3.52 33.73
C ARG A 38 -18.80 -4.19 32.70
N GLN A 39 -19.18 -5.39 32.29
CA GLN A 39 -18.49 -6.10 31.23
C GLN A 39 -18.62 -5.24 29.97
N TYR A 40 -17.48 -4.89 29.37
CA TYR A 40 -17.40 -4.10 28.14
C TYR A 40 -17.65 -4.99 26.93
N ILE A 41 -18.73 -5.76 27.00
CA ILE A 41 -19.18 -6.68 25.96
C ILE A 41 -20.28 -5.97 25.17
N LEU A 42 -20.14 -5.97 23.85
CA LEU A 42 -21.14 -5.48 22.92
C LEU A 42 -22.28 -6.51 22.83
N SER A 43 -23.52 -6.02 22.87
CA SER A 43 -24.70 -6.87 22.64
C SER A 43 -25.77 -6.10 21.86
N CYS A 44 -26.58 -6.81 21.07
CA CYS A 44 -27.74 -6.24 20.39
C CYS A 44 -28.94 -7.17 20.46
N ASN A 45 -30.15 -6.60 20.39
CA ASN A 45 -31.36 -7.40 20.33
C ASN A 45 -31.58 -7.85 18.89
N ILE A 46 -31.70 -9.16 18.64
CA ILE A 46 -31.89 -9.69 17.29
C ILE A 46 -33.18 -9.08 16.68
N GLY A 47 -33.07 -8.55 15.46
CA GLY A 47 -34.14 -7.85 14.76
C GLY A 47 -34.34 -6.39 15.17
N GLU A 48 -33.59 -5.89 16.16
CA GLU A 48 -33.53 -4.47 16.47
C GLU A 48 -32.93 -3.70 15.29
N LYS A 49 -33.65 -2.65 14.88
CA LYS A 49 -33.29 -1.77 13.79
C LYS A 49 -33.04 -0.37 14.32
N LYS A 50 -31.81 0.12 14.14
CA LYS A 50 -31.38 1.46 14.52
C LYS A 50 -31.19 2.31 13.28
N ILE A 51 -31.73 3.53 13.29
CA ILE A 51 -31.61 4.50 12.20
C ILE A 51 -30.76 5.66 12.70
N TYR A 52 -29.66 5.92 12.00
CA TYR A 52 -28.71 6.97 12.32
C TYR A 52 -28.71 8.04 11.24
N ASP A 53 -28.67 9.30 11.66
CA ASP A 53 -28.19 10.36 10.78
C ASP A 53 -26.67 10.33 10.74
N ILE A 54 -26.11 10.48 9.55
CA ILE A 54 -24.68 10.46 9.32
C ILE A 54 -24.24 11.68 8.50
N SER A 55 -23.04 12.17 8.80
CA SER A 55 -22.34 13.14 7.97
C SER A 55 -20.84 12.90 8.09
N TYR A 56 -20.23 12.58 6.97
CA TYR A 56 -18.80 12.44 6.78
C TYR A 56 -18.32 13.44 5.74
N PHE A 57 -17.19 14.05 6.02
CA PHE A 57 -16.51 14.96 5.13
C PHE A 57 -15.02 14.67 5.21
N SER A 58 -14.35 14.54 4.07
CA SER A 58 -12.89 14.55 4.01
C SER A 58 -12.43 15.41 2.85
N SER A 59 -11.38 16.19 3.07
CA SER A 59 -10.76 16.97 2.01
C SER A 59 -9.27 17.04 2.24
N GLY A 60 -8.51 17.09 1.15
CA GLY A 60 -7.07 17.15 1.26
C GLY A 60 -6.41 17.57 -0.03
N SER A 61 -5.10 17.72 0.06
CA SER A 61 -4.28 17.90 -1.14
C SER A 61 -2.96 17.18 -0.99
N SER A 62 -2.48 16.67 -2.12
CA SER A 62 -1.16 16.05 -2.22
C SER A 62 -0.41 16.66 -3.40
N ASP A 63 0.85 16.93 -3.17
CA ASP A 63 1.86 17.40 -4.10
C ASP A 63 2.79 16.23 -4.39
N LEU A 64 2.42 15.45 -5.40
CA LEU A 64 3.14 14.25 -5.84
C LEU A 64 4.16 14.56 -6.93
N SER A 65 4.62 15.81 -7.00
CA SER A 65 5.62 16.33 -7.92
C SER A 65 6.91 15.52 -7.96
N LEU A 66 7.41 15.14 -6.79
CA LEU A 66 8.55 14.23 -6.60
C LEU A 66 8.37 12.86 -7.27
N LEU A 67 7.12 12.49 -7.57
CA LEU A 67 6.73 11.25 -8.22
C LEU A 67 6.26 11.50 -9.66
N GLN A 68 6.57 12.68 -10.23
CA GLN A 68 6.17 13.12 -11.56
C GLN A 68 4.64 13.15 -11.77
N ALA A 69 3.87 13.33 -10.69
CA ALA A 69 2.42 13.43 -10.75
C ALA A 69 1.97 14.86 -10.40
N SER A 70 0.83 15.27 -10.98
CA SER A 70 0.23 16.58 -10.72
C SER A 70 -0.28 16.68 -9.27
N LYS A 71 -0.39 17.92 -8.79
CA LYS A 71 -1.03 18.21 -7.51
C LYS A 71 -2.49 17.77 -7.55
N GLN A 72 -2.91 16.94 -6.62
CA GLN A 72 -4.28 16.43 -6.53
C GLN A 72 -5.00 17.07 -5.33
N LYS A 73 -6.29 17.38 -5.50
CA LYS A 73 -7.14 17.94 -4.45
C LYS A 73 -8.45 17.16 -4.39
N PHE A 74 -8.63 16.34 -3.38
CA PHE A 74 -9.88 15.60 -3.24
C PHE A 74 -10.83 16.27 -2.25
N LYS A 75 -12.11 16.01 -2.47
CA LYS A 75 -13.18 16.25 -1.51
C LYS A 75 -14.16 15.08 -1.55
N ILE A 76 -14.48 14.53 -0.40
CA ILE A 76 -15.44 13.44 -0.22
C ILE A 76 -16.49 13.92 0.77
N GLU A 77 -17.77 13.80 0.41
CA GLU A 77 -18.90 14.00 1.32
C GLU A 77 -19.76 12.74 1.33
N PHE A 78 -20.13 12.25 2.51
CA PHE A 78 -21.05 11.13 2.65
C PHE A 78 -22.07 11.43 3.75
N LYS A 79 -23.34 11.62 3.37
CA LYS A 79 -24.37 12.13 4.29
C LYS A 79 -25.74 11.50 4.04
N GLY A 80 -26.59 11.49 5.05
CA GLY A 80 -27.96 10.99 4.97
C GLY A 80 -28.27 10.05 6.12
N LYS A 81 -28.98 8.95 5.84
CA LYS A 81 -29.38 7.98 6.86
C LYS A 81 -28.83 6.60 6.59
N VAL A 82 -28.36 5.95 7.65
CA VAL A 82 -27.93 4.56 7.65
C VAL A 82 -28.78 3.76 8.61
N LYS A 83 -29.21 2.58 8.19
CA LYS A 83 -29.97 1.67 9.04
C LYS A 83 -29.10 0.49 9.41
N GLU A 84 -29.04 0.18 10.68
CA GLU A 84 -28.34 -0.98 11.23
C GLU A 84 -29.38 -1.96 11.75
N THR A 85 -29.28 -3.22 11.34
CA THR A 85 -30.16 -4.29 11.81
C THR A 85 -29.30 -5.38 12.45
N CYS A 86 -29.59 -5.71 13.71
CA CYS A 86 -28.94 -6.83 14.40
C CYS A 86 -29.48 -8.14 13.83
N ILE A 87 -28.63 -8.90 13.15
CA ILE A 87 -28.98 -10.16 12.49
C ILE A 87 -28.74 -11.35 13.42
N GLU A 88 -27.58 -11.34 14.08
CA GLU A 88 -27.17 -12.38 15.01
C GLU A 88 -26.48 -11.74 16.21
N ASN A 89 -26.67 -12.32 17.39
CA ASN A 89 -25.94 -12.00 18.60
C ASN A 89 -25.67 -13.32 19.34
N ASN A 90 -24.42 -13.75 19.33
CA ASN A 90 -23.96 -14.92 20.06
C ASN A 90 -22.86 -14.53 21.06
N ASN A 91 -22.38 -15.48 21.86
CA ASN A 91 -21.43 -15.20 22.94
C ASN A 91 -20.11 -14.58 22.47
N SER A 92 -19.73 -14.74 21.20
CA SER A 92 -18.44 -14.32 20.67
C SER A 92 -18.55 -13.19 19.64
N ASN A 93 -19.64 -13.13 18.88
CA ASN A 93 -19.79 -12.26 17.72
C ASN A 93 -21.23 -11.71 17.60
N LEU A 94 -21.32 -10.53 17.00
CA LEU A 94 -22.56 -9.95 16.49
C LEU A 94 -22.46 -9.86 14.96
N ILE A 95 -23.58 -10.07 14.29
CA ILE A 95 -23.70 -9.82 12.86
C ILE A 95 -24.66 -8.64 12.68
N ILE A 96 -24.16 -7.57 12.07
CA ILE A 96 -24.91 -6.34 11.81
C ILE A 96 -25.04 -6.15 10.30
N GLN A 97 -26.27 -5.99 9.83
CA GLN A 97 -26.55 -5.56 8.46
C GLN A 97 -26.66 -4.03 8.43
N TYR A 98 -25.88 -3.40 7.58
CA TYR A 98 -25.99 -1.99 7.23
C TYR A 98 -26.81 -1.84 5.94
N ASP A 99 -27.71 -0.85 5.92
CA ASP A 99 -28.46 -0.39 4.74
C ASP A 99 -28.17 1.09 4.54
N PHE A 100 -27.38 1.38 3.49
CA PHE A 100 -26.93 2.71 3.11
C PHE A 100 -27.83 3.38 2.07
N LYS A 101 -29.01 2.81 1.74
CA LYS A 101 -29.87 3.28 0.64
C LYS A 101 -30.31 4.74 0.77
N GLU A 102 -30.37 5.29 1.98
CA GLU A 102 -30.77 6.68 2.26
C GLU A 102 -29.57 7.61 2.51
N ALA A 103 -28.35 7.15 2.25
CA ALA A 103 -27.15 7.97 2.25
C ALA A 103 -26.78 8.37 0.81
N GLN A 104 -26.01 9.45 0.66
CA GLN A 104 -25.49 9.95 -0.61
C GLN A 104 -23.99 10.19 -0.47
N ALA A 105 -23.22 9.74 -1.46
CA ALA A 105 -21.77 9.95 -1.53
C ALA A 105 -21.44 10.89 -2.69
N PHE A 106 -20.60 11.89 -2.42
CA PHE A 106 -20.08 12.82 -3.41
C PHE A 106 -18.56 12.78 -3.34
N VAL A 107 -17.90 12.49 -4.46
CA VAL A 107 -16.44 12.48 -4.57
C VAL A 107 -16.04 13.47 -5.65
N LYS A 108 -15.43 14.58 -5.26
CA LYS A 108 -14.92 15.61 -6.17
C LYS A 108 -13.40 15.51 -6.19
N ASN A 109 -12.89 14.70 -7.12
CA ASN A 109 -11.50 14.77 -7.58
C ASN A 109 -11.29 14.29 -9.03
N GLN A 110 -12.36 13.84 -9.67
CA GLN A 110 -12.59 13.47 -11.07
C GLN A 110 -14.12 13.49 -11.19
N GLU A 111 -14.68 13.66 -12.38
CA GLU A 111 -16.12 13.88 -12.64
C GLU A 111 -17.01 12.67 -12.29
N VAL A 112 -17.11 12.31 -11.01
CA VAL A 112 -17.92 11.19 -10.54
C VAL A 112 -18.92 11.70 -9.52
N SER A 113 -20.05 12.20 -10.02
CA SER A 113 -21.27 12.33 -9.22
C SER A 113 -21.96 10.96 -9.19
N LEU A 114 -21.62 10.10 -8.23
CA LEU A 114 -22.40 8.89 -7.97
C LEU A 114 -23.67 9.29 -7.22
N SER A 115 -24.73 9.63 -7.95
CA SER A 115 -26.06 9.49 -7.38
C SER A 115 -26.28 8.00 -7.15
N LEU A 116 -26.61 7.60 -5.91
CA LEU A 116 -26.94 6.21 -5.55
C LEU A 116 -28.29 5.75 -6.16
N ASN A 117 -28.67 6.32 -7.31
CA ASN A 117 -29.91 6.02 -7.98
C ASN A 117 -29.68 4.90 -8.99
N GLU A 118 -30.17 3.73 -8.57
CA GLU A 118 -30.71 2.68 -9.43
C GLU A 118 -29.74 2.07 -10.44
N SER A 119 -28.83 1.21 -9.98
CA SER A 119 -28.43 0.07 -10.81
C SER A 119 -27.98 -1.13 -9.99
N HIS A 120 -28.76 -2.20 -10.12
CA HIS A 120 -28.49 -3.57 -9.71
C HIS A 120 -28.41 -3.90 -8.20
N ILE A 121 -28.69 -5.17 -7.93
CA ILE A 121 -29.17 -5.74 -6.66
C ILE A 121 -28.26 -5.39 -5.46
N ASN A 122 -28.86 -4.83 -4.40
CA ASN A 122 -28.33 -4.78 -3.03
C ASN A 122 -26.92 -4.21 -2.79
N THR A 123 -26.37 -3.37 -3.67
CA THR A 123 -25.06 -2.70 -3.47
C THR A 123 -24.98 -1.82 -2.21
N ASN A 124 -26.14 -1.41 -1.70
CA ASN A 124 -26.29 -0.61 -0.48
C ASN A 124 -26.31 -1.45 0.81
N LEU A 125 -26.39 -2.78 0.69
CA LEU A 125 -26.44 -3.69 1.82
C LEU A 125 -25.04 -4.23 2.10
N VAL A 126 -24.65 -4.19 3.36
CA VAL A 126 -23.35 -4.67 3.83
C VAL A 126 -23.56 -5.49 5.08
N LEU A 127 -23.00 -6.70 5.11
CA LEU A 127 -23.02 -7.54 6.30
C LEU A 127 -21.67 -7.42 7.01
N VAL A 128 -21.68 -7.21 8.31
CA VAL A 128 -20.46 -7.07 9.11
C VAL A 128 -20.52 -8.00 10.30
N THR A 129 -19.48 -8.81 10.45
CA THR A 129 -19.25 -9.61 11.65
C THR A 129 -18.29 -8.86 12.57
N VAL A 130 -18.75 -8.55 13.77
CA VAL A 130 -17.98 -7.87 14.81
C VAL A 130 -17.88 -8.78 16.03
N SER A 131 -16.72 -8.85 16.66
CA SER A 131 -16.57 -9.56 17.92
C SER A 131 -17.35 -8.87 19.03
N ASN A 132 -17.65 -9.61 20.09
CA ASN A 132 -18.29 -9.09 21.29
C ASN A 132 -17.44 -8.04 22.04
N ILE A 133 -16.19 -7.81 21.64
CA ILE A 133 -15.28 -6.76 22.14
C ILE A 133 -15.04 -5.64 21.11
N GLY A 134 -15.75 -5.65 19.97
CA GLY A 134 -15.75 -4.54 19.01
C GLY A 134 -14.74 -4.64 17.87
N LEU A 135 -14.08 -5.79 17.69
CA LEU A 135 -13.17 -6.04 16.56
C LEU A 135 -13.96 -6.43 15.31
N ILE A 136 -13.74 -5.73 14.19
CA ILE A 136 -14.35 -6.09 12.90
C ILE A 136 -13.57 -7.26 12.29
N ASN A 137 -14.24 -8.41 12.14
CA ASN A 137 -13.60 -9.63 11.64
C ASN A 137 -13.82 -9.82 10.14
N GLU A 138 -15.01 -9.50 9.66
CA GLU A 138 -15.45 -9.84 8.30
C GLU A 138 -16.48 -8.85 7.79
N ILE A 139 -16.39 -8.53 6.50
CA ILE A 139 -17.33 -7.67 5.79
C ILE A 139 -17.75 -8.41 4.50
N HIS A 140 -19.03 -8.40 4.19
CA HIS A 140 -19.55 -8.86 2.90
C HIS A 140 -20.08 -7.68 2.10
N PHE A 141 -19.50 -7.48 0.92
CA PHE A 141 -19.98 -6.52 -0.07
C PHE A 141 -20.60 -7.23 -1.26
N SER A 142 -21.55 -6.57 -1.92
CA SER A 142 -22.01 -6.99 -3.25
C SER A 142 -20.85 -6.94 -4.24
N LYS A 143 -20.71 -7.94 -5.10
CA LYS A 143 -19.68 -7.95 -6.16
C LYS A 143 -19.78 -6.78 -7.13
N TYR A 144 -20.97 -6.16 -7.20
CA TYR A 144 -21.27 -5.04 -8.09
C TYR A 144 -21.04 -3.66 -7.44
N ILE A 145 -20.62 -3.59 -6.17
CA ILE A 145 -20.38 -2.30 -5.51
C ILE A 145 -19.20 -1.56 -6.16
N ASP A 146 -19.31 -0.25 -6.40
CA ASP A 146 -18.14 0.53 -6.85
C ASP A 146 -17.02 0.45 -5.79
N PRO A 147 -15.76 0.14 -6.17
CA PRO A 147 -14.65 0.07 -5.22
C PRO A 147 -14.45 1.37 -4.41
N THR A 148 -14.64 2.53 -5.02
CA THR A 148 -14.52 3.82 -4.31
C THR A 148 -15.57 3.93 -3.20
N LEU A 149 -16.80 3.48 -3.48
CA LEU A 149 -17.89 3.49 -2.52
C LEU A 149 -17.66 2.46 -1.40
N SER A 150 -17.12 1.28 -1.70
CA SER A 150 -16.83 0.28 -0.68
C SER A 150 -15.80 0.79 0.34
N ASN A 151 -14.82 1.59 -0.08
CA ASN A 151 -13.88 2.25 0.84
C ASN A 151 -14.55 3.28 1.77
N ILE A 152 -15.53 4.05 1.27
CA ILE A 152 -16.32 4.95 2.12
C ILE A 152 -17.09 4.13 3.17
N TYR A 153 -17.68 3.00 2.78
CA TYR A 153 -18.34 2.11 3.72
C TYR A 153 -17.38 1.47 4.73
N ARG A 154 -16.16 1.09 4.30
CA ARG A 154 -15.12 0.58 5.21
C ARG A 154 -14.71 1.62 6.25
N ASP A 155 -14.49 2.88 5.86
CA ASP A 155 -14.13 3.93 6.84
C ASP A 155 -15.28 4.17 7.83
N TYR A 156 -16.53 4.17 7.35
CA TYR A 156 -17.70 4.23 8.23
C TYR A 156 -17.74 3.04 9.22
N ILE A 157 -17.52 1.81 8.75
CA ILE A 157 -17.53 0.60 9.57
C ILE A 157 -16.38 0.59 10.58
N ALA A 158 -15.18 0.99 10.17
CA ALA A 158 -13.98 1.08 11.02
C ALA A 158 -14.16 2.03 12.20
N ASN A 159 -15.05 3.02 12.06
CA ASN A 159 -15.38 3.99 13.10
C ASN A 159 -16.65 3.65 13.88
N SER A 160 -17.36 2.56 13.58
CA SER A 160 -18.70 2.29 14.14
C SER A 160 -18.70 1.67 15.54
N PHE A 161 -17.58 1.09 16.00
CA PHE A 161 -17.47 0.44 17.30
C PHE A 161 -16.24 0.90 18.08
N VAL A 162 -16.30 0.74 19.41
CA VAL A 162 -15.13 0.87 20.28
C VAL A 162 -14.48 -0.50 20.40
N ASP A 163 -13.18 -0.56 20.17
CA ASP A 163 -12.40 -1.78 20.31
C ASP A 163 -11.89 -1.92 21.75
N PHE A 164 -12.43 -2.90 22.47
CA PHE A 164 -12.11 -3.19 23.87
C PHE A 164 -11.05 -4.29 24.02
N THR A 165 -10.32 -4.66 22.97
CA THR A 165 -9.37 -5.80 23.00
C THR A 165 -8.36 -5.74 24.14
N ASN A 166 -7.69 -4.60 24.37
CA ASN A 166 -6.74 -4.46 25.48
C ASN A 166 -7.34 -3.76 26.71
N LYS A 167 -8.67 -3.59 26.77
CA LYS A 167 -9.36 -2.97 27.90
C LYS A 167 -9.37 -3.93 29.08
N LYS A 168 -8.64 -3.61 30.13
CA LYS A 168 -8.76 -4.31 31.41
C LYS A 168 -9.94 -3.78 32.24
N ASP A 169 -10.50 -4.64 33.08
CA ASP A 169 -11.69 -4.35 33.88
C ASP A 169 -11.54 -3.12 34.79
N ASN A 170 -10.38 -2.96 35.43
CA ASN A 170 -10.11 -1.90 36.41
C ASN A 170 -9.40 -0.67 35.82
N GLU A 171 -9.14 -0.62 34.52
CA GLU A 171 -8.42 0.47 33.87
C GLU A 171 -9.37 1.32 33.02
N ASN A 172 -9.32 2.65 33.17
CA ASN A 172 -10.10 3.54 32.32
C ASN A 172 -9.40 3.90 31.00
N ASN A 173 -8.14 3.51 30.84
CA ASN A 173 -7.36 3.80 29.65
C ASN A 173 -6.78 2.51 29.09
N TRP A 174 -6.66 2.41 27.78
CA TRP A 174 -6.03 1.29 27.10
C TRP A 174 -5.50 1.71 25.74
N GLU A 175 -4.63 0.91 25.14
CA GLU A 175 -4.06 1.18 23.83
C GLU A 175 -4.26 -0.02 22.91
N ASN A 176 -4.65 0.25 21.67
CA ASN A 176 -4.73 -0.78 20.64
C ASN A 176 -3.96 -0.37 19.39
N GLU A 177 -3.48 -1.39 18.69
CA GLU A 177 -2.98 -1.28 17.33
C GLU A 177 -4.08 -1.74 16.39
N ILE A 178 -4.41 -0.92 15.39
CA ILE A 178 -5.43 -1.24 14.38
C ILE A 178 -4.79 -1.10 13.01
N GLU A 179 -4.89 -2.16 12.23
CA GLU A 179 -4.49 -2.19 10.83
C GLU A 179 -5.75 -2.19 9.95
N ASN A 180 -5.79 -1.27 8.99
CA ASN A 180 -6.87 -1.15 8.00
C ASN A 180 -6.30 -0.60 6.68
N PHE A 181 -7.16 -0.35 5.69
CA PHE A 181 -6.76 0.16 4.38
C PHE A 181 -6.05 1.54 4.42
N SER A 182 -6.16 2.30 5.52
CA SER A 182 -5.44 3.55 5.71
C SER A 182 -4.01 3.35 6.23
N GLY A 183 -3.68 2.13 6.67
CA GLY A 183 -2.41 1.73 7.24
C GLY A 183 -2.53 1.25 8.69
N LYS A 184 -1.36 0.95 9.26
CA LYS A 184 -1.21 0.51 10.65
C LYS A 184 -1.16 1.72 11.59
N ASN A 185 -2.05 1.77 12.57
CA ASN A 185 -2.22 2.90 13.48
C ASN A 185 -2.26 2.49 14.94
N PHE A 186 -1.71 3.32 15.81
CA PHE A 186 -1.75 3.14 17.26
C PHE A 186 -2.71 4.14 17.90
N PHE A 187 -3.59 3.64 18.76
CA PHE A 187 -4.63 4.44 19.39
C PHE A 187 -4.56 4.32 20.91
N HIS A 188 -4.72 5.46 21.57
CA HIS A 188 -5.02 5.55 22.99
C HIS A 188 -6.51 5.76 23.19
N TYR A 189 -7.11 4.99 24.09
CA TYR A 189 -8.50 5.09 24.48
C TYR A 189 -8.62 5.48 25.94
N ALA A 190 -9.62 6.30 26.26
CA ALA A 190 -9.97 6.65 27.63
C ALA A 190 -11.50 6.64 27.80
N ILE A 191 -12.01 6.13 28.93
CA ILE A 191 -13.44 6.09 29.24
C ILE A 191 -13.79 6.90 30.49
N GLN A 192 -14.83 7.73 30.37
CA GLN A 192 -15.41 8.48 31.49
C GLN A 192 -16.92 8.70 31.26
N ASN A 193 -17.76 8.38 32.26
CA ASN A 193 -19.21 8.62 32.22
C ASN A 193 -19.89 8.09 30.94
N ALA A 194 -19.58 6.86 30.54
CA ALA A 194 -20.06 6.20 29.30
C ALA A 194 -19.68 6.91 27.99
N ARG A 195 -18.71 7.83 28.03
CA ARG A 195 -18.05 8.40 26.86
C ARG A 195 -16.66 7.80 26.72
N VAL A 196 -16.31 7.41 25.50
CA VAL A 196 -14.97 6.93 25.17
C VAL A 196 -14.34 7.93 24.23
N THR A 197 -13.11 8.35 24.52
CA THR A 197 -12.26 9.10 23.59
C THR A 197 -11.24 8.17 22.98
N ARG A 198 -10.94 8.35 21.69
CA ARG A 198 -9.86 7.68 20.97
C ARG A 198 -8.97 8.73 20.30
N SER A 199 -7.68 8.71 20.61
CA SER A 199 -6.65 9.61 20.04
C SER A 199 -5.48 8.81 19.48
N PHE A 200 -4.75 9.38 18.52
CA PHE A 200 -3.58 8.73 17.91
C PHE A 200 -2.35 8.79 18.82
N ILE A 201 -1.52 7.76 18.76
CA ILE A 201 -0.20 7.71 19.41
C ILE A 201 0.87 7.76 18.31
N ASP A 202 1.76 8.74 18.39
CA ASP A 202 2.96 8.79 17.54
C ASP A 202 4.03 7.89 18.16
N ARG A 203 4.31 6.75 17.53
CA ARG A 203 5.35 5.80 17.97
C ARG A 203 6.63 5.85 17.11
N HIS A 204 6.82 6.90 16.32
CA HIS A 204 8.06 7.06 15.53
C HIS A 204 9.23 7.56 16.39
N THR A 205 9.79 6.71 17.23
CA THR A 205 11.21 6.80 17.62
C THR A 205 12.04 6.07 16.57
N LEU A 206 12.79 6.85 15.79
CA LEU A 206 13.76 6.44 14.77
C LEU A 206 14.80 5.44 15.32
N GLU A 207 14.51 4.14 15.36
CA GLU A 207 15.56 3.16 15.62
C GLU A 207 15.55 1.91 14.75
N ASN A 208 14.55 1.70 13.89
CA ASN A 208 14.67 0.69 12.84
C ASN A 208 13.95 1.17 11.57
N SER A 209 14.67 1.84 10.69
CA SER A 209 14.21 2.10 9.33
C SER A 209 14.20 0.79 8.55
N TYR A 210 13.08 0.08 8.56
CA TYR A 210 12.82 -1.00 7.64
C TYR A 210 12.25 -0.44 6.35
N LEU A 211 12.83 -0.85 5.21
CA LEU A 211 12.16 -0.77 3.92
C LEU A 211 10.98 -1.73 3.96
N TYR A 212 9.78 -1.20 4.19
CA TYR A 212 8.56 -1.85 3.73
C TYR A 212 8.52 -1.67 2.21
N GLU A 213 8.60 -2.77 1.45
CA GLU A 213 8.14 -2.77 0.06
C GLU A 213 6.65 -2.31 0.08
N GLU A 214 6.19 -1.33 -0.69
CA GLU A 214 6.57 -1.00 -2.07
C GLU A 214 6.83 0.51 -2.29
N THR A 215 8.02 0.79 -2.82
CA THR A 215 8.37 1.89 -3.74
C THR A 215 8.25 3.36 -3.34
N LYS A 216 7.68 3.77 -2.21
CA LYS A 216 7.71 5.19 -1.82
C LYS A 216 7.79 5.32 -0.31
N ASN A 217 8.88 5.88 0.20
CA ASN A 217 9.10 6.23 1.62
C ASN A 217 8.06 7.25 2.12
N ILE A 218 6.78 6.86 2.14
CA ILE A 218 5.63 7.70 2.45
C ILE A 218 5.24 7.46 3.90
N GLU A 219 5.28 8.52 4.71
CA GLU A 219 4.82 8.49 6.10
C GLU A 219 3.54 9.31 6.26
N LYS A 220 2.60 8.82 7.07
CA LYS A 220 1.41 9.57 7.49
C LYS A 220 1.53 9.91 8.97
N LYS A 221 1.42 11.20 9.32
CA LYS A 221 1.46 11.70 10.69
C LYS A 221 0.13 12.35 11.05
N TYR A 222 -0.43 11.97 12.19
CA TYR A 222 -1.70 12.51 12.66
C TYR A 222 -1.47 13.65 13.65
N SER A 223 -2.24 14.72 13.52
CA SER A 223 -2.19 15.83 14.46
C SER A 223 -2.70 15.40 15.84
N LYS A 224 -2.13 15.99 16.90
CA LYS A 224 -2.54 15.76 18.30
C LYS A 224 -4.00 16.15 18.57
N ASP A 225 -4.60 17.01 17.75
CA ASP A 225 -6.01 17.40 17.86
C ASP A 225 -6.98 16.42 17.16
N SER A 226 -6.46 15.36 16.54
CA SER A 226 -7.27 14.28 15.97
C SER A 226 -7.87 13.43 17.09
N LEU A 227 -9.19 13.43 17.18
CA LEU A 227 -9.95 12.83 18.28
C LEU A 227 -11.24 12.21 17.76
N THR A 228 -11.57 11.01 18.23
CA THR A 228 -12.90 10.43 18.11
C THR A 228 -13.56 10.35 19.49
N LEU A 229 -14.81 10.82 19.59
CA LEU A 229 -15.64 10.74 20.78
C LEU A 229 -16.83 9.80 20.51
N TYR A 230 -16.95 8.76 21.31
CA TYR A 230 -18.07 7.83 21.32
C TYR A 230 -18.94 8.08 22.54
N THR A 231 -20.26 8.09 22.37
CA THR A 231 -21.21 8.02 23.48
C THR A 231 -21.94 6.68 23.43
N LEU A 232 -21.77 5.89 24.48
CA LEU A 232 -22.17 4.49 24.51
C LEU A 232 -23.55 4.32 25.16
N ALA A 233 -24.35 3.42 24.60
CA ALA A 233 -25.55 2.90 25.26
C ALA A 233 -25.17 1.88 26.35
N SER A 234 -26.16 1.38 27.08
CA SER A 234 -25.96 0.36 28.13
C SER A 234 -25.35 -0.94 27.61
N ASN A 235 -25.63 -1.28 26.36
CA ASN A 235 -25.09 -2.44 25.65
C ASN A 235 -23.72 -2.19 24.99
N ASN A 236 -23.05 -1.08 25.34
CA ASN A 236 -21.75 -0.63 24.82
C ASN A 236 -21.69 -0.35 23.31
N ILE A 237 -22.83 -0.38 22.60
CA ILE A 237 -22.91 0.08 21.21
C ILE A 237 -22.99 1.62 21.19
N PRO A 238 -22.17 2.32 20.40
CA PRO A 238 -22.26 3.76 20.26
C PRO A 238 -23.61 4.19 19.67
N PHE A 239 -24.33 5.07 20.37
CA PHE A 239 -25.50 5.75 19.79
C PHE A 239 -25.13 7.12 19.21
N SER A 240 -23.95 7.65 19.54
CA SER A 240 -23.39 8.84 18.92
C SER A 240 -21.88 8.76 18.78
N ILE A 241 -21.36 9.23 17.65
CA ILE A 241 -19.94 9.31 17.32
C ILE A 241 -19.66 10.69 16.73
N ASN A 242 -18.58 11.32 17.18
CA ASN A 242 -18.04 12.55 16.59
C ASN A 242 -16.53 12.40 16.43
N MET A 243 -16.04 12.54 15.21
CA MET A 243 -14.62 12.41 14.87
C MET A 243 -14.13 13.67 14.19
N LYS A 244 -12.92 14.08 14.55
CA LYS A 244 -12.07 15.00 13.79
C LYS A 244 -10.72 14.32 13.56
N ARG A 245 -10.20 14.38 12.34
CA ARG A 245 -8.91 13.80 11.96
C ARG A 245 -8.16 14.77 11.06
N ASN A 246 -6.91 15.06 11.40
CA ASN A 246 -6.00 15.86 10.58
C ASN A 246 -4.73 15.06 10.36
N THR A 247 -4.35 14.87 9.11
CA THR A 247 -3.20 14.04 8.69
C THR A 247 -2.26 14.86 7.84
N LEU A 248 -0.95 14.69 8.04
CA LEU A 248 0.12 15.17 7.17
C LEU A 248 0.79 13.97 6.49
N ILE A 249 1.10 14.11 5.21
CA ILE A 249 1.73 13.06 4.41
C ILE A 249 3.14 13.52 4.05
N PHE A 250 4.14 12.66 4.26
CA PHE A 250 5.54 12.92 3.96
C PHE A 250 6.05 11.91 2.93
N LEU A 251 7.00 12.30 2.09
CA LEU A 251 7.79 11.43 1.22
C LEU A 251 9.27 11.75 1.46
N ASN A 252 10.09 10.78 1.82
CA ASN A 252 11.52 11.01 2.14
C ASN A 252 11.72 12.17 3.14
N ASN A 253 10.92 12.23 4.22
CA ASN A 253 10.87 13.32 5.20
C ASN A 253 10.39 14.70 4.69
N LYS A 254 10.02 14.86 3.41
CA LYS A 254 9.41 16.09 2.88
C LYS A 254 7.89 16.00 2.96
N GLN A 255 7.22 16.97 3.59
CA GLN A 255 5.76 17.02 3.60
C GLN A 255 5.26 17.22 2.16
N ILE A 256 4.48 16.26 1.67
CA ILE A 256 3.87 16.26 0.34
C ILE A 256 2.37 16.44 0.39
N GLY A 257 1.70 16.34 1.54
CA GLY A 257 0.25 16.48 1.56
C GLY A 257 -0.37 16.63 2.93
N PHE A 258 -1.66 16.89 2.93
CA PHE A 258 -2.49 16.91 4.12
C PHE A 258 -3.91 16.42 3.80
N GLU A 259 -4.60 15.96 4.85
CA GLU A 259 -6.01 15.57 4.82
C GLU A 259 -6.67 16.05 6.12
N GLU A 260 -7.87 16.60 5.99
CA GLU A 260 -8.76 16.92 7.10
C GLU A 260 -10.08 16.16 6.91
N SER A 261 -10.51 15.44 7.95
CA SER A 261 -11.74 14.66 7.93
C SER A 261 -12.59 14.90 9.18
N SER A 262 -13.90 14.85 9.02
CA SER A 262 -14.88 14.83 10.11
C SER A 262 -15.92 13.76 9.87
N PHE A 263 -16.38 13.11 10.95
CA PHE A 263 -17.43 12.10 10.91
C PHE A 263 -18.39 12.31 12.07
N THR A 264 -19.68 12.27 11.78
CA THR A 264 -20.74 12.28 12.78
C THR A 264 -21.73 11.16 12.51
N LYS A 265 -22.13 10.48 13.57
CA LYS A 265 -23.19 9.47 13.59
C LYS A 265 -24.06 9.73 14.80
N LYS A 266 -25.37 9.79 14.63
CA LYS A 266 -26.31 10.04 15.73
C LYS A 266 -27.57 9.22 15.57
N LEU A 267 -27.90 8.41 16.58
CA LEU A 267 -29.11 7.61 16.62
C LEU A 267 -30.33 8.53 16.66
N GLN A 268 -31.24 8.31 15.72
CA GLN A 268 -32.52 9.03 15.65
C GLN A 268 -33.67 8.16 16.15
N GLN A 269 -33.66 6.89 15.77
CA GLN A 269 -34.78 5.99 16.03
C GLN A 269 -34.32 4.56 16.21
N THR A 270 -34.96 3.87 17.15
CA THR A 270 -34.92 2.41 17.28
C THR A 270 -36.31 1.84 16.95
N LYS A 271 -36.36 0.79 16.14
CA LYS A 271 -37.56 0.02 15.83
C LYS A 271 -37.28 -1.46 16.07
N SER A 272 -38.29 -2.22 16.46
CA SER A 272 -38.20 -3.69 16.52
C SER A 272 -38.88 -4.29 15.30
N LYS A 273 -38.25 -5.28 14.67
CA LYS A 273 -38.78 -5.99 13.50
C LYS A 273 -39.13 -7.45 13.85
N ASP A 274 -39.95 -8.07 13.03
CA ASP A 274 -40.27 -9.51 13.11
C ASP A 274 -39.03 -10.38 12.85
N LEU A 275 -38.77 -11.31 13.79
CA LEU A 275 -37.63 -12.23 13.85
C LEU A 275 -37.53 -13.14 12.61
N ALA A 276 -38.65 -13.52 11.99
CA ALA A 276 -38.67 -14.40 10.82
C ALA A 276 -38.02 -13.73 9.59
N SER A 277 -38.22 -12.42 9.42
CA SER A 277 -37.67 -11.67 8.27
C SER A 277 -36.16 -11.41 8.37
N VAL A 278 -35.57 -11.60 9.54
CA VAL A 278 -34.17 -11.27 9.83
C VAL A 278 -33.24 -12.44 9.46
N LYS A 279 -33.68 -13.68 9.71
CA LYS A 279 -32.89 -14.89 9.39
C LYS A 279 -32.75 -15.13 7.88
N ASN A 280 -33.83 -15.02 7.11
CA ASN A 280 -33.78 -15.22 5.64
C ASN A 280 -32.84 -14.23 4.92
N ASN A 281 -32.68 -13.01 5.42
CA ASN A 281 -31.80 -12.02 4.82
C ASN A 281 -30.31 -12.34 5.04
N ALA A 282 -29.96 -13.01 6.14
CA ALA A 282 -28.58 -13.35 6.45
C ALA A 282 -27.99 -14.34 5.43
N ASP A 283 -28.78 -15.34 5.03
CA ASP A 283 -28.34 -16.38 4.09
C ASP A 283 -28.23 -15.83 2.66
N ILE A 284 -29.12 -14.93 2.27
CA ILE A 284 -29.06 -14.23 0.96
C ILE A 284 -27.81 -13.34 0.88
N LEU A 285 -27.45 -12.64 1.95
CA LEU A 285 -26.27 -11.76 1.99
C LEU A 285 -24.94 -12.53 2.12
N LYS A 286 -25.01 -13.84 2.37
CA LYS A 286 -23.87 -14.77 2.30
C LYS A 286 -23.86 -15.59 1.01
N SER A 287 -24.74 -15.27 0.05
CA SER A 287 -24.81 -15.94 -1.25
C SER A 287 -23.67 -15.54 -2.18
N ASN A 288 -23.60 -16.19 -3.35
CA ASN A 288 -22.58 -15.98 -4.37
C ASN A 288 -22.56 -14.57 -4.99
N GLU A 289 -23.58 -13.74 -4.77
CA GLU A 289 -23.61 -12.34 -5.22
C GLU A 289 -22.78 -11.40 -4.33
N PHE A 290 -22.40 -11.88 -3.14
CA PHE A 290 -21.55 -11.15 -2.20
C PHE A 290 -20.17 -11.78 -2.15
N TYR A 291 -19.17 -10.99 -1.79
CA TYR A 291 -17.81 -11.45 -1.57
C TYR A 291 -17.34 -11.05 -0.17
N LYS A 292 -16.55 -11.95 0.43
CA LYS A 292 -15.94 -11.77 1.74
C LYS A 292 -14.69 -10.89 1.63
N THR A 293 -14.54 -9.96 2.58
CA THR A 293 -13.40 -9.05 2.71
C THR A 293 -13.27 -8.53 4.16
N ASP A 294 -12.33 -7.62 4.43
CA ASP A 294 -11.94 -7.12 5.76
C ASP A 294 -11.64 -5.61 5.76
N LEU A 295 -11.26 -5.02 6.89
CA LEU A 295 -10.91 -3.59 6.92
C LEU A 295 -9.62 -3.24 6.18
N LEU A 296 -8.80 -4.22 5.79
CA LEU A 296 -7.52 -4.01 5.09
C LEU A 296 -7.75 -3.71 3.60
N ALA A 297 -8.93 -4.06 3.07
CA ALA A 297 -9.32 -3.79 1.68
C ALA A 297 -8.36 -4.40 0.66
N ARG A 298 -7.80 -5.58 0.93
CA ARG A 298 -6.83 -6.26 0.04
C ARG A 298 -7.37 -6.52 -1.36
N ASP A 299 -8.70 -6.60 -1.51
CA ASP A 299 -9.38 -6.77 -2.80
C ASP A 299 -9.43 -5.49 -3.64
N ILE A 300 -9.20 -4.32 -3.04
CA ILE A 300 -9.57 -3.05 -3.67
C ILE A 300 -8.72 -2.73 -4.89
N ASP A 301 -7.42 -2.99 -4.80
CA ASP A 301 -6.49 -2.69 -5.88
C ASP A 301 -6.80 -3.54 -7.10
N ASP A 302 -7.10 -4.83 -6.90
CA ASP A 302 -7.49 -5.72 -7.99
C ASP A 302 -8.83 -5.31 -8.62
N ARG A 303 -9.81 -4.89 -7.83
CA ARG A 303 -11.11 -4.41 -8.34
C ARG A 303 -11.01 -3.06 -9.06
N LEU A 304 -10.15 -2.16 -8.58
CA LEU A 304 -9.85 -0.90 -9.28
C LEU A 304 -9.13 -1.16 -10.59
N LYS A 305 -8.15 -2.08 -10.59
CA LYS A 305 -7.49 -2.54 -11.83
C LYS A 305 -8.53 -3.11 -12.80
N GLU A 306 -9.41 -4.01 -12.36
CA GLU A 306 -10.48 -4.58 -13.19
C GLU A 306 -11.40 -3.51 -13.78
N LYS A 307 -11.89 -2.58 -12.96
CA LYS A 307 -12.72 -1.46 -13.43
C LYS A 307 -12.01 -0.64 -14.50
N MET A 308 -10.75 -0.25 -14.25
CA MET A 308 -9.95 0.51 -15.22
C MET A 308 -9.76 -0.28 -16.52
N LEU A 309 -9.57 -1.60 -16.45
CA LEU A 309 -9.44 -2.43 -17.64
C LEU A 309 -10.74 -2.40 -18.46
N LEU A 310 -11.89 -2.59 -17.81
CA LEU A 310 -13.21 -2.58 -18.46
C LEU A 310 -13.56 -1.22 -19.10
N GLU A 311 -13.23 -0.11 -18.45
CA GLU A 311 -13.43 1.25 -19.00
C GLU A 311 -12.65 1.48 -20.30
N ASN A 312 -11.50 0.81 -20.44
CA ASN A 312 -10.65 0.89 -21.62
C ASN A 312 -10.89 -0.26 -22.61
N PHE A 313 -11.91 -1.11 -22.42
CA PHE A 313 -12.13 -2.30 -23.24
C PHE A 313 -13.15 -2.06 -24.38
N LYS A 314 -12.76 -1.26 -25.39
CA LYS A 314 -13.61 -0.92 -26.55
C LYS A 314 -13.61 -1.98 -27.65
N TYR A 315 -12.45 -2.52 -28.00
CA TYR A 315 -12.31 -3.62 -28.97
C TYR A 315 -12.12 -4.95 -28.25
N THR A 316 -12.83 -5.99 -28.69
CA THR A 316 -12.84 -7.32 -28.04
C THR A 316 -11.86 -8.31 -28.64
N ASN A 317 -11.19 -7.97 -29.74
CA ASN A 317 -10.10 -8.75 -30.32
C ASN A 317 -9.06 -7.85 -31.02
N PHE A 318 -7.88 -8.39 -31.28
CA PHE A 318 -6.75 -7.62 -31.80
C PHE A 318 -6.93 -7.21 -33.28
N SER A 319 -7.61 -8.04 -34.08
CA SER A 319 -7.85 -7.75 -35.50
C SER A 319 -8.76 -6.54 -35.68
N ASP A 320 -9.81 -6.43 -34.85
CA ASP A 320 -10.71 -5.28 -34.84
C ASP A 320 -9.97 -4.01 -34.40
N PHE A 321 -9.10 -4.11 -33.38
CA PHE A 321 -8.27 -2.99 -32.96
C PHE A 321 -7.37 -2.49 -34.08
N ILE A 322 -6.61 -3.36 -34.75
CA ILE A 322 -5.69 -2.98 -35.83
C ILE A 322 -6.45 -2.39 -37.02
N SER A 323 -7.63 -2.92 -37.34
CA SER A 323 -8.43 -2.43 -38.48
C SER A 323 -9.00 -1.03 -38.28
N ASN A 324 -9.17 -0.60 -37.01
CA ASN A 324 -9.82 0.67 -36.66
C ASN A 324 -8.89 1.68 -36.00
N SER A 325 -7.63 1.32 -35.71
CA SER A 325 -6.64 2.21 -35.11
C SER A 325 -5.70 2.80 -36.16
N ASN A 326 -5.27 4.04 -35.93
CA ASN A 326 -4.21 4.67 -36.74
C ASN A 326 -2.96 4.81 -35.89
N LEU A 327 -2.11 3.78 -35.91
CA LEU A 327 -0.92 3.70 -35.06
C LEU A 327 0.18 4.71 -35.42
N GLU A 328 0.10 5.36 -36.59
CA GLU A 328 1.04 6.42 -36.99
C GLU A 328 0.78 7.74 -36.23
N LYS A 329 -0.44 7.94 -35.69
CA LYS A 329 -0.81 9.13 -34.93
C LYS A 329 -0.44 8.99 -33.45
N LYS A 330 0.64 9.64 -33.04
CA LYS A 330 1.15 9.62 -31.65
C LYS A 330 0.18 10.15 -30.61
N ASP A 331 -0.75 11.02 -30.98
CA ASP A 331 -1.71 11.63 -30.07
C ASP A 331 -2.60 10.60 -29.34
N ASN A 332 -2.81 9.43 -29.94
CA ASN A 332 -3.65 8.37 -29.38
C ASN A 332 -2.86 7.26 -28.65
N TYR A 333 -1.54 7.40 -28.50
CA TYR A 333 -0.68 6.30 -28.03
C TYR A 333 -1.08 5.78 -26.64
N THR A 334 -1.43 6.68 -25.72
CA THR A 334 -1.86 6.31 -24.36
C THR A 334 -3.19 5.56 -24.38
N GLU A 335 -4.16 6.03 -25.18
CA GLU A 335 -5.46 5.37 -25.33
C GLU A 335 -5.29 3.96 -25.93
N TYR A 336 -4.49 3.83 -26.98
CA TYR A 336 -4.21 2.54 -27.63
C TYR A 336 -3.46 1.59 -26.71
N PHE A 337 -2.50 2.08 -25.93
CA PHE A 337 -1.79 1.28 -24.95
C PHE A 337 -2.75 0.72 -23.89
N LEU A 338 -3.61 1.58 -23.31
CA LEU A 338 -4.59 1.17 -22.30
C LEU A 338 -5.59 0.17 -22.87
N GLN A 339 -6.09 0.40 -24.08
CA GLN A 339 -6.98 -0.52 -24.79
C GLN A 339 -6.35 -1.89 -25.02
N LEU A 340 -5.11 -1.94 -25.53
CA LEU A 340 -4.41 -3.20 -25.80
C LEU A 340 -4.10 -3.96 -24.51
N LYS A 341 -3.65 -3.25 -23.47
CA LYS A 341 -3.47 -3.83 -22.14
C LYS A 341 -4.77 -4.45 -21.63
N SER A 342 -5.88 -3.71 -21.70
CA SER A 342 -7.21 -4.23 -21.34
C SER A 342 -7.58 -5.48 -22.11
N LEU A 343 -7.37 -5.46 -23.43
CA LEU A 343 -7.64 -6.60 -24.29
C LEU A 343 -6.85 -7.83 -23.89
N PHE A 344 -5.53 -7.71 -23.68
CA PHE A 344 -4.69 -8.87 -23.36
C PHE A 344 -4.86 -9.41 -21.94
N VAL A 345 -5.45 -8.62 -21.03
CA VAL A 345 -5.83 -9.09 -19.69
C VAL A 345 -7.21 -9.75 -19.69
N LEU A 346 -8.21 -9.13 -20.33
CA LEU A 346 -9.60 -9.60 -20.32
C LEU A 346 -9.85 -10.73 -21.33
N GLU A 347 -9.15 -10.72 -22.46
CA GLU A 347 -9.20 -11.76 -23.50
C GLU A 347 -7.77 -12.24 -23.87
N PRO A 348 -7.09 -12.99 -22.98
CA PRO A 348 -5.67 -13.34 -23.16
C PRO A 348 -5.35 -14.06 -24.48
N LYS A 349 -6.32 -14.77 -25.06
CA LYS A 349 -6.18 -15.45 -26.35
C LYS A 349 -5.82 -14.48 -27.49
N SER A 350 -6.29 -13.22 -27.43
CA SER A 350 -5.97 -12.20 -28.44
C SER A 350 -4.49 -11.81 -28.46
N ALA A 351 -3.70 -12.15 -27.43
CA ALA A 351 -2.26 -11.94 -27.46
C ALA A 351 -1.58 -12.72 -28.60
N ARG A 352 -2.08 -13.91 -28.94
CA ARG A 352 -1.51 -14.73 -30.02
C ARG A 352 -1.67 -14.08 -31.39
N ASP A 353 -2.75 -13.35 -31.60
CA ASP A 353 -3.02 -12.66 -32.87
C ASP A 353 -1.98 -11.56 -33.17
N THR A 354 -1.25 -11.10 -32.16
CA THR A 354 -0.19 -10.10 -32.30
C THR A 354 1.08 -10.64 -32.98
N VAL A 355 1.31 -11.95 -32.93
CA VAL A 355 2.56 -12.58 -33.42
C VAL A 355 2.79 -12.27 -34.89
N GLY A 356 1.77 -12.51 -35.73
CA GLY A 356 1.85 -12.23 -37.17
C GLY A 356 2.08 -10.74 -37.47
N PHE A 357 1.51 -9.85 -36.66
CA PHE A 357 1.71 -8.39 -36.79
C PHE A 357 3.15 -7.98 -36.45
N LEU A 358 3.68 -8.44 -35.30
CA LEU A 358 5.03 -8.13 -34.86
C LEU A 358 6.09 -8.71 -35.81
N ILE A 359 5.88 -9.93 -36.30
CA ILE A 359 6.75 -10.57 -37.31
C ILE A 359 6.71 -9.78 -38.62
N LYS A 360 5.55 -9.25 -39.05
CA LYS A 360 5.47 -8.44 -40.27
C LYS A 360 6.28 -7.14 -40.15
N ILE A 361 6.33 -6.53 -38.96
CA ILE A 361 7.15 -5.33 -38.72
C ILE A 361 8.65 -5.70 -38.68
N ASN A 362 9.00 -6.78 -37.97
CA ASN A 362 10.35 -7.36 -37.85
C ASN A 362 11.49 -6.41 -37.44
N LYS A 363 11.17 -5.25 -36.85
CA LYS A 363 12.16 -4.27 -36.38
C LYS A 363 11.54 -3.38 -35.31
N MET A 364 12.39 -2.69 -34.54
CA MET A 364 11.90 -1.68 -33.61
C MET A 364 11.25 -0.50 -34.33
N SER A 365 9.99 -0.24 -34.01
CA SER A 365 9.21 0.93 -34.41
C SER A 365 8.30 1.37 -33.25
N ASP A 366 7.58 2.48 -33.41
CA ASP A 366 6.64 2.96 -32.39
C ASP A 366 5.48 1.97 -32.21
N GLU A 367 5.01 1.35 -33.30
CA GLU A 367 3.96 0.34 -33.31
C GLU A 367 4.41 -0.97 -32.66
N PHE A 368 5.64 -1.42 -32.97
CA PHE A 368 6.23 -2.59 -32.33
C PHE A 368 6.34 -2.37 -30.82
N SER A 369 6.84 -1.18 -30.42
CA SER A 369 7.01 -0.82 -29.01
C SER A 369 5.68 -0.72 -28.27
N LEU A 370 4.64 -0.22 -28.93
CA LEU A 370 3.29 -0.12 -28.34
C LEU A 370 2.73 -1.50 -27.99
N VAL A 371 2.73 -2.42 -28.97
CA VAL A 371 2.20 -3.76 -28.79
C VAL A 371 3.06 -4.56 -27.81
N LEU A 372 4.39 -4.49 -27.92
CA LEU A 372 5.32 -5.10 -26.95
C LEU A 372 5.04 -4.60 -25.52
N SER A 373 4.94 -3.29 -25.33
CA SER A 373 4.70 -2.70 -24.00
C SER A 373 3.34 -3.11 -23.44
N ALA A 374 2.30 -3.20 -24.28
CA ALA A 374 0.98 -3.63 -23.86
C ALA A 374 0.96 -5.11 -23.45
N LEU A 375 1.61 -6.01 -24.20
CA LEU A 375 1.75 -7.43 -23.85
C LEU A 375 2.52 -7.62 -22.53
N VAL A 376 3.64 -6.91 -22.37
CA VAL A 376 4.45 -6.93 -21.15
C VAL A 376 3.67 -6.38 -19.96
N SER A 377 2.95 -5.27 -20.14
CA SER A 377 2.13 -4.70 -19.08
C SER A 377 0.88 -5.52 -18.74
N ALA A 378 0.36 -6.31 -19.67
CA ALA A 378 -0.72 -7.26 -19.41
C ALA A 378 -0.19 -8.46 -18.61
N GLY A 379 1.01 -8.94 -18.95
CA GLY A 379 1.74 -9.94 -18.18
C GLY A 379 1.08 -11.32 -18.12
N THR A 380 0.02 -11.57 -18.90
CA THR A 380 -0.64 -12.88 -18.97
C THR A 380 0.30 -13.94 -19.56
N ILE A 381 0.04 -15.22 -19.25
CA ILE A 381 0.85 -16.33 -19.77
C ILE A 381 0.84 -16.32 -21.30
N GLU A 382 -0.33 -16.07 -21.90
CA GLU A 382 -0.53 -15.96 -23.34
C GLU A 382 0.24 -14.78 -23.94
N SER A 383 0.30 -13.64 -23.24
CA SER A 383 1.10 -12.47 -23.68
C SER A 383 2.59 -12.80 -23.69
N GLN A 384 3.08 -13.45 -22.63
CA GLN A 384 4.47 -13.85 -22.54
C GLN A 384 4.83 -14.90 -23.61
N GLN A 385 3.95 -15.87 -23.85
CA GLN A 385 4.11 -16.88 -24.90
C GLN A 385 4.13 -16.25 -26.30
N ALA A 386 3.25 -15.29 -26.60
CA ALA A 386 3.23 -14.59 -27.88
C ALA A 386 4.55 -13.84 -28.13
N LEU A 387 5.16 -13.24 -27.10
CA LEU A 387 6.47 -12.60 -27.21
C LEU A 387 7.59 -13.61 -27.46
N ILE A 388 7.57 -14.77 -26.78
CA ILE A 388 8.52 -15.85 -27.02
C ILE A 388 8.40 -16.40 -28.45
N GLU A 389 7.17 -16.62 -28.95
CA GLU A 389 6.93 -17.06 -30.34
C GLU A 389 7.44 -16.02 -31.35
N THR A 390 7.18 -14.74 -31.08
CA THR A 390 7.69 -13.62 -31.89
C THR A 390 9.21 -13.64 -31.95
N PHE A 391 9.90 -13.81 -30.81
CA PHE A 391 11.37 -13.83 -30.76
C PHE A 391 12.00 -14.82 -31.74
N TYR A 392 11.46 -16.05 -31.83
CA TYR A 392 12.02 -17.08 -32.70
C TYR A 392 11.91 -16.74 -34.20
N SER A 393 10.94 -15.91 -34.57
CA SER A 393 10.70 -15.52 -35.96
C SER A 393 11.33 -14.17 -36.34
N LEU A 394 11.82 -13.39 -35.37
CA LEU A 394 12.52 -12.13 -35.64
C LEU A 394 13.90 -12.37 -36.25
N SER A 395 14.27 -11.53 -37.22
CA SER A 395 15.66 -11.46 -37.72
C SER A 395 16.43 -10.25 -37.19
N ASP A 396 15.75 -9.16 -36.79
CA ASP A 396 16.41 -7.98 -36.23
C ASP A 396 16.95 -8.23 -34.82
N LYS A 397 18.27 -8.14 -34.68
CA LYS A 397 18.98 -8.37 -33.40
C LYS A 397 18.55 -7.37 -32.32
N LYS A 398 18.35 -6.10 -32.69
CA LYS A 398 17.95 -5.06 -31.73
C LYS A 398 16.55 -5.35 -31.19
N ALA A 399 15.58 -5.69 -32.05
CA ALA A 399 14.24 -6.09 -31.63
C ALA A 399 14.27 -7.33 -30.72
N LYS A 400 15.09 -8.34 -31.04
CA LYS A 400 15.31 -9.52 -30.18
C LYS A 400 15.81 -9.14 -28.77
N MET A 401 16.84 -8.30 -28.67
CA MET A 401 17.38 -7.85 -27.39
C MET A 401 16.35 -7.05 -26.58
N VAL A 402 15.63 -6.13 -27.23
CA VAL A 402 14.60 -5.31 -26.58
C VAL A 402 13.44 -6.20 -26.09
N LEU A 403 13.05 -7.21 -26.86
CA LEU A 403 12.00 -8.15 -26.47
C LEU A 403 12.41 -8.94 -25.22
N ILE A 404 13.62 -9.52 -25.18
CA ILE A 404 14.14 -10.24 -23.99
C ILE A 404 14.12 -9.31 -22.77
N ALA A 405 14.64 -8.08 -22.92
CA ALA A 405 14.75 -7.12 -21.84
C ALA A 405 13.38 -6.72 -21.27
N ASN A 406 12.38 -6.50 -22.12
CA ASN A 406 11.04 -6.12 -21.67
C ASN A 406 10.26 -7.32 -21.11
N LEU A 407 10.37 -8.50 -21.72
CA LEU A 407 9.74 -9.73 -21.22
C LEU A 407 10.18 -10.03 -19.77
N ALA A 408 11.45 -9.72 -19.45
CA ALA A 408 11.99 -9.87 -18.10
C ALA A 408 11.42 -8.89 -17.06
N THR A 409 10.70 -7.85 -17.48
CA THR A 409 10.07 -6.87 -16.58
C THR A 409 8.61 -7.18 -16.26
N CYS A 410 8.05 -8.27 -16.80
CA CYS A 410 6.72 -8.75 -16.43
C CYS A 410 6.60 -8.92 -14.91
N GLU A 411 5.49 -8.42 -14.34
CA GLU A 411 5.23 -8.45 -12.90
C GLU A 411 5.13 -9.89 -12.36
N LYS A 412 4.64 -10.83 -13.19
CA LYS A 412 4.49 -12.25 -12.86
C LYS A 412 5.15 -13.12 -13.93
N PRO A 413 6.48 -13.33 -13.88
CA PRO A 413 7.18 -14.11 -14.91
C PRO A 413 6.74 -15.58 -14.95
N ALA A 414 6.26 -16.03 -16.11
CA ALA A 414 5.88 -17.41 -16.35
C ALA A 414 7.08 -18.37 -16.33
N LEU A 415 6.83 -19.66 -16.08
CA LEU A 415 7.88 -20.71 -16.09
C LEU A 415 8.53 -20.83 -17.48
N GLU A 416 7.73 -20.67 -18.53
CA GLU A 416 8.16 -20.70 -19.92
C GLU A 416 9.09 -19.51 -20.22
N THR A 417 8.79 -18.32 -19.69
CA THR A 417 9.62 -17.12 -19.82
C THR A 417 11.00 -17.30 -19.18
N GLU A 418 11.03 -17.88 -17.98
CA GLU A 418 12.29 -18.24 -17.31
C GLU A 418 13.07 -19.27 -18.12
N SER A 419 12.40 -20.33 -18.59
CA SER A 419 13.02 -21.41 -19.35
C SER A 419 13.57 -20.94 -20.70
N PHE A 420 12.82 -20.10 -21.41
CA PHE A 420 13.23 -19.41 -22.62
C PHE A 420 14.45 -18.53 -22.38
N THR A 421 14.42 -17.67 -21.35
CA THR A 421 15.55 -16.79 -21.08
C THR A 421 16.81 -17.60 -20.72
N ARG A 422 16.64 -18.73 -20.03
CA ARG A 422 17.73 -19.64 -19.69
C ARG A 422 18.30 -20.39 -20.90
N SER A 423 17.48 -20.77 -21.88
CA SER A 423 17.99 -21.44 -23.09
C SER A 423 18.94 -20.55 -23.88
N LEU A 424 18.76 -19.22 -23.79
CA LEU A 424 19.61 -18.24 -24.45
C LEU A 424 21.02 -18.11 -23.86
N TRP A 425 21.34 -18.80 -22.75
CA TRP A 425 22.69 -18.80 -22.18
C TRP A 425 23.70 -19.56 -23.03
N SER A 426 23.20 -20.49 -23.85
CA SER A 426 24.00 -21.26 -24.80
C SER A 426 24.07 -20.61 -26.19
N GLU A 427 23.52 -19.40 -26.35
CA GLU A 427 23.60 -18.69 -27.64
C GLU A 427 25.02 -18.24 -27.95
N ASN A 428 25.40 -18.37 -29.23
CA ASN A 428 26.71 -17.95 -29.72
C ASN A 428 26.82 -16.42 -29.78
N ASP A 429 25.70 -15.71 -29.93
CA ASP A 429 25.69 -14.25 -29.95
C ASP A 429 25.84 -13.70 -28.53
N ILE A 430 26.99 -13.07 -28.27
CA ILE A 430 27.35 -12.59 -26.93
C ILE A 430 26.41 -11.51 -26.38
N ASP A 431 25.80 -10.71 -27.25
CA ASP A 431 24.88 -9.66 -26.81
C ASP A 431 23.53 -10.26 -26.41
N LEU A 432 23.05 -11.28 -27.15
CA LEU A 432 21.84 -12.03 -26.77
C LEU A 432 22.07 -12.81 -25.47
N LYS A 433 23.21 -13.52 -25.34
CA LYS A 433 23.61 -14.20 -24.10
C LYS A 433 23.64 -13.22 -22.93
N SER A 434 24.32 -12.09 -23.08
CA SER A 434 24.45 -11.08 -22.02
C SER A 434 23.09 -10.50 -21.63
N THR A 435 22.24 -10.19 -22.61
CA THR A 435 20.88 -9.69 -22.38
C THR A 435 20.04 -10.71 -21.61
N ALA A 436 20.14 -11.99 -21.95
CA ALA A 436 19.44 -13.07 -21.27
C ALA A 436 19.89 -13.26 -19.80
N ILE A 437 21.18 -13.15 -19.50
CA ILE A 437 21.69 -13.22 -18.12
C ILE A 437 21.14 -12.05 -17.29
N LEU A 438 21.19 -10.82 -17.82
CA LEU A 438 20.62 -9.64 -17.14
C LEU A 438 19.11 -9.76 -16.94
N ALA A 439 18.41 -10.30 -17.94
CA ALA A 439 16.98 -10.57 -17.91
C ALA A 439 16.61 -11.59 -16.82
N LEU A 440 17.39 -12.67 -16.65
CA LEU A 440 17.15 -13.63 -15.57
C LEU A 440 17.27 -13.02 -14.18
N GLY A 441 18.18 -12.06 -13.99
CA GLY A 441 18.22 -11.25 -12.77
C GLY A 441 16.89 -10.51 -12.52
N ASN A 442 16.35 -9.82 -13.53
CA ASN A 442 15.07 -9.12 -13.41
C ASN A 442 13.88 -10.09 -13.20
N ILE A 443 13.87 -11.24 -13.89
CA ILE A 443 12.87 -12.29 -13.68
C ILE A 443 12.89 -12.73 -12.23
N GLY A 444 14.06 -13.05 -11.68
CA GLY A 444 14.20 -13.49 -10.29
C GLY A 444 13.80 -12.44 -9.27
N LYS A 445 13.98 -11.15 -9.58
CA LYS A 445 13.48 -10.03 -8.77
C LYS A 445 11.96 -9.99 -8.73
N ASN A 446 11.31 -10.25 -9.86
CA ASN A 446 9.85 -10.19 -10.00
C ASN A 446 9.14 -11.50 -9.59
N LEU A 447 9.87 -12.52 -9.09
CA LEU A 447 9.27 -13.72 -8.52
C LEU A 447 8.68 -13.42 -7.14
N HIS A 448 7.46 -13.89 -6.88
CA HIS A 448 6.82 -13.78 -5.56
C HIS A 448 7.58 -14.57 -4.50
N GLU A 449 7.40 -14.22 -3.22
CA GLU A 449 8.08 -14.91 -2.10
C GLU A 449 7.85 -16.44 -2.11
N ASN A 450 6.65 -16.86 -2.53
CA ASN A 450 6.29 -18.29 -2.64
C ASN A 450 7.03 -19.04 -3.76
N ASP A 451 7.70 -18.33 -4.69
CA ASP A 451 8.55 -18.90 -5.75
C ASP A 451 10.01 -19.06 -5.30
N SER A 452 10.26 -19.16 -3.99
CA SER A 452 11.60 -19.24 -3.39
C SER A 452 12.52 -20.26 -4.06
N GLN A 453 12.02 -21.43 -4.47
CA GLN A 453 12.84 -22.43 -5.18
C GLN A 453 13.34 -21.93 -6.54
N ARG A 454 12.50 -21.26 -7.32
CA ARG A 454 12.87 -20.69 -8.62
C ARG A 454 13.88 -19.56 -8.44
N LYS A 455 13.65 -18.66 -7.47
CA LYS A 455 14.58 -17.58 -7.11
C LYS A 455 15.94 -18.13 -6.68
N ASN A 456 15.96 -19.19 -5.86
CA ASN A 456 17.20 -19.86 -5.44
C ASN A 456 17.98 -20.45 -6.62
N LYS A 457 17.26 -21.05 -7.58
CA LYS A 457 17.88 -21.61 -8.78
C LYS A 457 18.52 -20.50 -9.63
N ILE A 458 17.78 -19.42 -9.90
CA ILE A 458 18.29 -18.25 -10.63
C ILE A 458 19.54 -17.67 -9.94
N LEU A 459 19.50 -17.47 -8.62
CA LEU A 459 20.67 -17.02 -7.85
C LEU A 459 21.88 -17.94 -8.05
N THR A 460 21.66 -19.25 -7.88
CA THR A 460 22.72 -20.27 -8.02
C THR A 460 23.33 -20.25 -9.43
N ASP A 461 22.49 -20.15 -10.46
CA ASP A 461 22.95 -20.14 -11.85
C ASP A 461 23.79 -18.90 -12.17
N ILE A 462 23.37 -17.71 -11.70
CA ILE A 462 24.12 -16.47 -11.92
C ILE A 462 25.43 -16.47 -11.12
N VAL A 463 25.44 -17.00 -9.90
CA VAL A 463 26.68 -17.17 -9.10
C VAL A 463 27.65 -18.12 -9.81
N ASN A 464 27.14 -19.22 -10.36
CA ASN A 464 27.97 -20.15 -11.14
C ASN A 464 28.54 -19.48 -12.39
N GLU A 465 27.78 -18.66 -13.12
CA GLU A 465 28.29 -17.89 -14.25
C GLU A 465 29.41 -16.93 -13.81
N LEU A 466 29.23 -16.22 -12.69
CA LEU A 466 30.26 -15.33 -12.13
C LEU A 466 31.56 -16.05 -11.77
N GLN A 467 31.46 -17.29 -11.27
CA GLN A 467 32.60 -18.09 -10.84
C GLN A 467 33.33 -18.76 -12.02
N ASN A 468 32.58 -19.24 -13.01
CA ASN A 468 33.12 -20.04 -14.11
C ASN A 468 33.58 -19.21 -15.31
N THR A 469 33.09 -17.98 -15.46
CA THR A 469 33.52 -17.11 -16.55
C THR A 469 34.88 -16.46 -16.27
N ASN A 470 35.77 -16.51 -17.26
CA ASN A 470 37.17 -16.11 -17.13
C ASN A 470 37.44 -14.69 -17.65
N ASP A 471 36.54 -14.14 -18.47
CA ASP A 471 36.67 -12.81 -19.03
C ASP A 471 35.96 -11.75 -18.17
N ALA A 472 36.47 -10.51 -18.20
CA ALA A 472 35.97 -9.44 -17.36
C ALA A 472 34.53 -9.00 -17.73
N HIS A 473 34.15 -9.15 -19.01
CA HIS A 473 32.84 -8.76 -19.51
C HIS A 473 31.78 -9.72 -18.96
N GLY A 474 31.98 -11.03 -19.08
CA GLY A 474 31.10 -12.04 -18.50
C GLY A 474 30.96 -11.90 -16.98
N GLN A 475 32.05 -11.65 -16.26
CA GLN A 475 32.00 -11.40 -14.81
C GLN A 475 31.20 -10.13 -14.48
N GLY A 476 31.37 -9.07 -15.26
CA GLY A 476 30.59 -7.84 -15.15
C GLY A 476 29.10 -8.08 -15.38
N VAL A 477 28.73 -8.82 -16.43
CA VAL A 477 27.33 -9.18 -16.73
C VAL A 477 26.70 -9.97 -15.59
N ALA A 478 27.39 -11.00 -15.07
CA ALA A 478 26.88 -11.80 -13.97
C ALA A 478 26.71 -10.96 -12.68
N LEU A 479 27.66 -10.07 -12.37
CA LEU A 479 27.52 -9.12 -11.26
C LEU A 479 26.30 -8.23 -11.43
N LEU A 480 26.09 -7.66 -12.61
CA LEU A 480 24.94 -6.80 -12.89
C LEU A 480 23.61 -7.57 -12.76
N ALA A 481 23.58 -8.84 -13.19
CA ALA A 481 22.42 -9.71 -13.03
C ALA A 481 22.13 -10.03 -11.55
N LEU A 482 23.16 -10.26 -10.72
CA LEU A 482 22.99 -10.36 -9.25
C LEU A 482 22.42 -9.07 -8.66
N GLY A 483 22.88 -7.92 -9.16
CA GLY A 483 22.32 -6.62 -8.76
C GLY A 483 20.86 -6.45 -9.19
N ASN A 484 20.50 -6.90 -10.39
CA ASN A 484 19.10 -6.91 -10.86
C ASN A 484 18.22 -7.81 -10.00
N LEU A 485 18.72 -9.00 -9.62
CA LEU A 485 18.02 -9.99 -8.80
C LEU A 485 17.59 -9.44 -7.43
N SER A 486 18.30 -8.43 -6.91
CA SER A 486 17.93 -7.72 -5.68
C SER A 486 17.84 -8.64 -4.45
N ASP A 487 18.58 -9.75 -4.45
CA ASP A 487 18.56 -10.75 -3.38
C ASP A 487 19.77 -10.56 -2.46
N GLU A 488 19.51 -10.38 -1.16
CA GLU A 488 20.55 -10.11 -0.17
C GLU A 488 21.62 -11.20 -0.09
N ARG A 489 21.29 -12.45 -0.44
CA ARG A 489 22.24 -13.58 -0.44
C ARG A 489 23.33 -13.43 -1.51
N ALA A 490 23.14 -12.53 -2.47
CA ALA A 490 24.18 -12.18 -3.44
C ALA A 490 25.27 -11.27 -2.87
N LEU A 491 25.07 -10.67 -1.68
CA LEU A 491 25.96 -9.63 -1.15
C LEU A 491 27.41 -10.09 -1.02
N ASP A 492 27.67 -11.29 -0.50
CA ASP A 492 29.05 -11.78 -0.32
C ASP A 492 29.76 -11.99 -1.67
N ASN A 493 29.04 -12.50 -2.66
CA ASN A 493 29.56 -12.68 -4.02
C ASN A 493 29.90 -11.33 -4.68
N ILE A 494 29.06 -10.31 -4.48
CA ILE A 494 29.31 -8.95 -4.97
C ILE A 494 30.49 -8.32 -4.23
N ASN A 495 30.51 -8.41 -2.90
CA ASN A 495 31.54 -7.83 -2.04
C ASN A 495 32.94 -8.35 -2.40
N ALA A 496 33.07 -9.66 -2.64
CA ALA A 496 34.34 -10.27 -3.05
C ALA A 496 34.93 -9.66 -4.34
N LYS A 497 34.10 -9.03 -5.18
CA LYS A 497 34.53 -8.41 -6.45
C LYS A 497 34.83 -6.92 -6.34
N LEU A 498 34.52 -6.27 -5.21
CA LEU A 498 34.83 -4.86 -4.96
C LEU A 498 36.34 -4.58 -4.87
N SER A 499 37.15 -5.59 -4.56
CA SER A 499 38.63 -5.47 -4.50
C SER A 499 39.34 -6.06 -5.72
N SER A 500 38.61 -6.31 -6.81
CA SER A 500 39.19 -6.88 -8.03
C SER A 500 40.30 -5.98 -8.61
N PRO A 501 41.41 -6.54 -9.14
CA PRO A 501 42.43 -5.75 -9.82
C PRO A 501 41.89 -5.12 -11.12
N LYS A 502 40.82 -5.68 -11.72
CA LYS A 502 40.22 -5.16 -12.95
C LYS A 502 39.17 -4.09 -12.63
N GLU A 503 39.37 -2.89 -13.15
CA GLU A 503 38.46 -1.74 -12.95
C GLU A 503 37.01 -2.06 -13.33
N ASP A 504 36.77 -2.68 -14.49
CA ASP A 504 35.42 -2.98 -14.95
C ASP A 504 34.64 -3.91 -14.02
N ILE A 505 35.34 -4.82 -13.34
CA ILE A 505 34.73 -5.72 -12.35
C ILE A 505 34.38 -4.94 -11.09
N ARG A 506 35.27 -4.08 -10.59
CA ARG A 506 34.96 -3.22 -9.42
C ARG A 506 33.78 -2.30 -9.71
N LYS A 507 33.75 -1.70 -10.92
CA LYS A 507 32.66 -0.85 -11.40
C LYS A 507 31.32 -1.59 -11.41
N ALA A 508 31.28 -2.79 -12.01
CA ALA A 508 30.07 -3.62 -12.03
C ALA A 508 29.63 -4.01 -10.61
N ALA A 509 30.57 -4.46 -9.76
CA ALA A 509 30.28 -4.84 -8.38
C ALA A 509 29.72 -3.66 -7.56
N ALA A 510 30.32 -2.47 -7.69
CA ALA A 510 29.82 -1.25 -7.04
C ALA A 510 28.39 -0.93 -7.46
N PHE A 511 28.09 -0.98 -8.76
CA PHE A 511 26.73 -0.70 -9.26
C PHE A 511 25.70 -1.76 -8.86
N SER A 512 26.12 -3.02 -8.70
CA SER A 512 25.25 -4.12 -8.28
C SER A 512 24.72 -4.01 -6.86
N LEU A 513 25.33 -3.18 -6.01
CA LEU A 513 24.87 -2.91 -4.65
C LEU A 513 23.57 -2.10 -4.58
N ARG A 514 23.11 -1.50 -5.70
CA ARG A 514 22.02 -0.52 -5.73
C ARG A 514 20.66 -1.00 -5.22
N PHE A 515 20.35 -2.29 -5.33
CA PHE A 515 19.06 -2.87 -4.92
C PHE A 515 19.16 -3.86 -3.75
N ILE A 516 20.35 -4.07 -3.17
CA ILE A 516 20.50 -4.98 -2.03
C ILE A 516 19.93 -4.33 -0.77
N ASN A 517 18.86 -4.89 -0.19
CA ASN A 517 18.12 -4.30 0.94
C ASN A 517 18.82 -4.47 2.31
N ARG A 518 20.10 -4.08 2.38
CA ARG A 518 20.94 -4.18 3.57
C ARG A 518 21.66 -2.87 3.85
N SER A 519 22.10 -2.69 5.09
CA SER A 519 22.84 -1.50 5.53
C SER A 519 24.32 -1.53 5.09
N GLU A 520 24.88 -2.74 4.95
CA GLU A 520 26.27 -3.00 4.64
C GLU A 520 26.71 -2.43 3.26
N PRO A 521 25.91 -2.58 2.18
CA PRO A 521 26.16 -1.91 0.91
C PRO A 521 26.46 -0.40 1.03
N ASP A 522 25.80 0.32 1.92
CA ASP A 522 26.01 1.76 2.11
C ASP A 522 27.43 2.05 2.59
N ASN A 523 27.95 1.23 3.50
CA ASN A 523 29.32 1.34 4.00
C ASN A 523 30.34 0.97 2.92
N TYR A 524 30.04 -0.04 2.09
CA TYR A 524 30.89 -0.41 0.95
C TYR A 524 30.97 0.72 -0.09
N LEU A 525 29.83 1.30 -0.46
CA LEU A 525 29.75 2.42 -1.39
C LEU A 525 30.49 3.65 -0.83
N LYS A 526 30.30 3.96 0.46
CA LYS A 526 31.05 5.02 1.14
C LYS A 526 32.56 4.81 1.06
N ASN A 527 33.02 3.58 1.33
CA ASN A 527 34.44 3.23 1.24
C ASN A 527 34.99 3.41 -0.19
N ILE A 528 34.24 3.01 -1.22
CA ILE A 528 34.63 3.19 -2.63
C ILE A 528 34.79 4.68 -2.97
N LEU A 529 33.85 5.52 -2.54
CA LEU A 529 33.92 6.97 -2.78
C LEU A 529 35.15 7.62 -2.14
N GLN A 530 35.59 7.11 -0.99
CA GLN A 530 36.75 7.63 -0.27
C GLN A 530 38.07 7.10 -0.84
N ASN A 531 38.12 5.81 -1.22
CA ASN A 531 39.39 5.09 -1.36
C ASN A 531 39.67 4.51 -2.75
N ASP A 532 38.68 4.33 -3.64
CA ASP A 532 38.99 3.81 -4.99
C ASP A 532 39.76 4.87 -5.80
N SER A 533 40.73 4.43 -6.60
CA SER A 533 41.52 5.35 -7.44
C SER A 533 40.79 5.73 -8.74
N SER A 534 39.80 4.94 -9.16
CA SER A 534 39.13 5.12 -10.44
C SER A 534 37.85 5.95 -10.31
N ASP A 535 37.78 7.02 -11.09
CA ASP A 535 36.58 7.86 -11.20
C ASP A 535 35.37 7.09 -11.76
N THR A 536 35.58 6.08 -12.61
CA THR A 536 34.46 5.29 -13.18
C THR A 536 33.82 4.40 -12.11
N VAL A 537 34.62 3.84 -11.20
CA VAL A 537 34.14 3.05 -10.06
C VAL A 537 33.44 3.94 -9.04
N LYS A 538 34.00 5.13 -8.75
CA LYS A 538 33.32 6.14 -7.91
C LYS A 538 32.00 6.60 -8.49
N LEU A 539 31.94 6.81 -9.81
CA LEU A 539 30.70 7.17 -10.49
C LEU A 539 29.65 6.07 -10.37
N ALA A 540 30.03 4.81 -10.58
CA ALA A 540 29.14 3.66 -10.38
C ALA A 540 28.62 3.56 -8.94
N ALA A 541 29.46 3.88 -7.94
CA ALA A 541 29.03 3.94 -6.55
C ALA A 541 28.02 5.07 -6.29
N LEU A 542 28.25 6.27 -6.84
CA LEU A 542 27.29 7.37 -6.76
C LEU A 542 25.96 7.03 -7.48
N GLU A 543 26.03 6.38 -8.64
CA GLU A 543 24.84 5.92 -9.36
C GLU A 543 24.07 4.89 -8.55
N ALA A 544 24.76 3.93 -7.92
CA ALA A 544 24.13 2.97 -7.02
C ALA A 544 23.40 3.64 -5.86
N LEU A 545 24.01 4.67 -5.26
CA LEU A 545 23.38 5.46 -4.19
C LEU A 545 22.08 6.13 -4.64
N SER A 546 21.91 6.49 -5.93
CA SER A 546 20.68 7.11 -6.43
C SER A 546 19.43 6.22 -6.34
N PHE A 547 19.61 4.92 -6.10
CA PHE A 547 18.54 3.93 -5.88
C PHE A 547 18.36 3.57 -4.40
N ARG A 548 19.16 4.15 -3.50
CA ARG A 548 19.23 3.80 -2.09
C ARG A 548 18.81 4.97 -1.21
N VAL A 549 18.37 4.66 0.01
CA VAL A 549 18.04 5.69 1.01
C VAL A 549 19.29 6.48 1.37
N GLN A 550 19.18 7.81 1.31
CA GLN A 550 20.31 8.72 1.51
C GLN A 550 20.53 8.95 3.01
N ARG A 551 21.35 8.10 3.65
CA ARG A 551 21.78 8.27 5.05
C ARG A 551 22.51 9.60 5.25
N ALA A 552 22.33 10.23 6.41
CA ALA A 552 22.91 11.54 6.73
C ALA A 552 24.43 11.58 6.53
N ASP A 553 25.14 10.55 6.97
CA ASP A 553 26.60 10.49 6.84
C ASP A 553 27.08 10.35 5.38
N ILE A 554 26.26 9.76 4.51
CA ILE A 554 26.51 9.68 3.06
C ILE A 554 26.19 11.00 2.37
N VAL A 555 25.12 11.68 2.80
CA VAL A 555 24.80 13.03 2.33
C VAL A 555 25.95 13.99 2.64
N ASP A 556 26.52 13.93 3.85
CA ASP A 556 27.63 14.81 4.22
C ASP A 556 28.92 14.50 3.44
N LEU A 557 29.22 13.22 3.20
CA LEU A 557 30.32 12.84 2.29
C LEU A 557 30.08 13.39 0.87
N GLN A 558 28.85 13.30 0.36
CA GLN A 558 28.49 13.83 -0.95
C GLN A 558 28.64 15.36 -1.03
N LYS A 559 28.30 16.10 0.03
CA LYS A 559 28.59 17.55 0.10
C LYS A 559 30.09 17.83 -0.04
N GLN A 560 30.94 17.05 0.65
CA GLN A 560 32.39 17.18 0.53
C GLN A 560 32.89 16.86 -0.88
N ILE A 561 32.37 15.80 -1.51
CA ILE A 561 32.69 15.43 -2.90
C ILE A 561 32.31 16.55 -3.86
N LEU A 562 31.13 17.15 -3.70
CA LEU A 562 30.69 18.28 -4.51
C LEU A 562 31.63 19.49 -4.41
N ARG A 563 32.22 19.76 -3.24
CA ARG A 563 33.14 20.88 -3.05
C ARG A 563 34.55 20.63 -3.57
N ASN A 564 35.03 19.39 -3.45
CA ASN A 564 36.47 19.11 -3.52
C ASN A 564 36.87 18.21 -4.70
N ASN A 565 35.94 17.49 -5.34
CA ASN A 565 36.29 16.55 -6.40
C ASN A 565 36.58 17.29 -7.72
N SER A 566 37.68 16.95 -8.40
CA SER A 566 38.08 17.58 -9.66
C SER A 566 37.20 17.18 -10.85
N SER A 567 36.60 15.99 -10.82
CA SER A 567 35.82 15.43 -11.91
C SER A 567 34.41 16.03 -11.99
N GLU A 568 34.11 16.71 -13.11
CA GLU A 568 32.78 17.29 -13.36
C GLU A 568 31.67 16.24 -13.31
N LYS A 569 31.92 15.05 -13.89
CA LYS A 569 30.94 13.96 -13.93
C LYS A 569 30.56 13.48 -12.53
N ILE A 570 31.56 13.33 -11.65
CA ILE A 570 31.33 12.96 -10.25
C ILE A 570 30.50 14.05 -9.57
N ARG A 571 30.89 15.32 -9.69
CA ARG A 571 30.13 16.44 -9.09
C ARG A 571 28.69 16.53 -9.61
N MET A 572 28.45 16.31 -10.91
CA MET A 572 27.10 16.27 -11.49
C MET A 572 26.25 15.10 -10.94
N GLN A 573 26.82 13.90 -10.88
CA GLN A 573 26.08 12.76 -10.31
C GLN A 573 25.83 12.94 -8.80
N THR A 574 26.78 13.53 -8.07
CA THR A 574 26.59 13.94 -6.67
C THR A 574 25.45 14.96 -6.53
N LEU A 575 25.36 15.96 -7.40
CA LEU A 575 24.24 16.92 -7.41
C LEU A 575 22.90 16.24 -7.64
N LYS A 576 22.83 15.26 -8.54
CA LYS A 576 21.61 14.47 -8.76
C LYS A 576 21.15 13.76 -7.48
N ASN A 577 22.08 13.13 -6.75
CA ASN A 577 21.76 12.44 -5.51
C ASN A 577 21.36 13.43 -4.40
N LEU A 578 22.08 14.54 -4.26
CA LEU A 578 21.75 15.60 -3.29
C LEU A 578 20.38 16.23 -3.58
N ALA A 579 20.00 16.36 -4.85
CA ALA A 579 18.66 16.76 -5.26
C ALA A 579 17.60 15.74 -4.83
N GLN A 580 17.82 14.44 -5.06
CA GLN A 580 16.91 13.40 -4.58
C GLN A 580 16.79 13.40 -3.04
N ALA A 581 17.86 13.77 -2.34
CA ALA A 581 17.90 13.94 -0.88
C ALA A 581 17.33 15.29 -0.39
N GLY A 582 16.78 16.12 -1.28
CA GLY A 582 16.16 17.40 -0.94
C GLY A 582 17.15 18.51 -0.51
N GLN A 583 18.44 18.38 -0.80
CA GLN A 583 19.49 19.32 -0.38
C GLN A 583 19.55 20.56 -1.28
N LYS A 584 18.47 21.36 -1.31
CA LYS A 584 18.31 22.51 -2.22
C LYS A 584 19.44 23.54 -2.11
N ASP A 585 19.94 23.77 -0.90
CA ASP A 585 21.02 24.74 -0.65
C ASP A 585 22.34 24.33 -1.29
N GLU A 586 22.62 23.02 -1.36
CA GLU A 586 23.80 22.48 -2.03
C GLU A 586 23.75 22.69 -3.54
N ILE A 587 22.56 22.57 -4.12
CA ILE A 587 22.34 22.79 -5.55
C ILE A 587 22.49 24.28 -5.86
N ARG A 588 21.92 25.16 -5.02
CA ARG A 588 22.09 26.61 -5.15
C ARG A 588 23.55 27.02 -5.03
N TYR A 589 24.28 26.44 -4.08
CA TYR A 589 25.71 26.65 -3.97
C TYR A 589 26.42 26.28 -5.27
N ALA A 590 26.19 25.09 -5.81
CA ALA A 590 26.88 24.62 -7.01
C ALA A 590 26.55 25.49 -8.24
N MET A 591 25.28 25.90 -8.40
CA MET A 591 24.87 26.81 -9.46
C MET A 591 25.64 28.14 -9.43
N GLN A 592 25.94 28.67 -8.24
CA GLN A 592 26.59 29.96 -8.08
C GLN A 592 28.12 29.86 -8.07
N ASN A 593 28.68 28.80 -7.49
CA ASN A 593 30.08 28.75 -7.06
C ASN A 593 30.90 27.61 -7.68
N ASP A 594 30.30 26.63 -8.37
CA ASP A 594 31.11 25.58 -9.03
C ASP A 594 31.99 26.22 -10.11
N LEU A 595 33.25 25.79 -10.20
CA LEU A 595 34.21 26.31 -11.17
C LEU A 595 33.78 25.99 -12.62
N SER A 596 33.12 24.85 -12.83
CA SER A 596 32.70 24.42 -14.15
C SER A 596 31.33 24.97 -14.55
N LYS A 597 31.28 25.56 -15.75
CA LYS A 597 30.02 26.02 -16.34
C LYS A 597 29.02 24.88 -16.55
N SER A 598 29.48 23.68 -16.91
CA SER A 598 28.60 22.53 -17.15
C SER A 598 27.87 22.13 -15.86
N VAL A 599 28.61 22.08 -14.74
CA VAL A 599 28.08 21.77 -13.42
C VAL A 599 27.11 22.86 -12.94
N ARG A 600 27.46 24.15 -13.13
CA ARG A 600 26.54 25.27 -12.82
C ARG A 600 25.22 25.16 -13.58
N THR A 601 25.26 24.91 -14.89
CA THR A 601 24.05 24.73 -15.71
C THR A 601 23.25 23.49 -15.34
N TYR A 602 23.92 22.40 -14.95
CA TYR A 602 23.22 21.21 -14.45
C TYR A 602 22.49 21.49 -13.12
N ALA A 603 23.15 22.20 -12.20
CA ALA A 603 22.55 22.64 -10.94
C ALA A 603 21.37 23.60 -11.16
N GLU A 604 21.48 24.54 -12.10
CA GLU A 604 20.38 25.41 -12.52
C GLU A 604 19.19 24.59 -13.02
N ASN A 605 19.41 23.62 -13.92
CA ASN A 605 18.35 22.74 -14.41
C ASN A 605 17.68 21.92 -13.30
N LEU A 606 18.46 21.47 -12.31
CA LEU A 606 17.90 20.80 -11.13
C LEU A 606 17.06 21.75 -10.29
N LEU A 607 17.49 22.99 -10.04
CA LEU A 607 16.71 23.99 -9.30
C LEU A 607 15.42 24.38 -10.01
N THR A 608 15.47 24.53 -11.34
CA THR A 608 14.27 24.78 -12.12
C THR A 608 13.27 23.63 -11.97
N ARG A 609 13.75 22.37 -11.89
CA ARG A 609 12.88 21.23 -11.56
C ARG A 609 12.29 21.36 -10.15
N PHE A 610 13.09 21.73 -9.14
CA PHE A 610 12.58 22.04 -7.78
C PHE A 610 11.48 23.08 -7.77
N ASP A 611 11.67 24.18 -8.49
CA ASP A 611 10.72 25.30 -8.49
C ASP A 611 9.51 25.03 -9.40
N MET A 612 9.64 24.14 -10.39
CA MET A 612 8.57 23.70 -11.28
C MET A 612 7.86 22.42 -10.84
N ASN A 613 8.02 21.97 -9.58
CA ASN A 613 7.47 20.72 -9.03
C ASN A 613 8.32 19.47 -9.31
N LEU A 614 9.50 19.38 -8.68
CA LEU A 614 10.31 18.18 -8.42
C LEU A 614 11.24 18.42 -7.22
#